data_AF-F9YVZ1-F1
#
_entry.id   AF-F9YVZ1-F1
#
_cell.length_a   1.000
_cell.length_b   1.000
_cell.length_c   1.000
_cell.angle_alpha   90.00
_cell.angle_beta   90.00
_cell.angle_gamma   90.00
#
_symmetry.space_group_name_H-M   'P 1'
#
loop_
_entity.id
_entity.type
_entity.pdbx_description
1 polymer ?
#
loop_
_entity_poly.entity_id
_entity_poly.type
_entity_poly.pdbx_seq_one_letter_code
_entity_poly.pdbx_strand_id
1 'polypeptide(L)'
;MNFNERKRKHDLRTIWNAIMYLVKTGCQWWMLSGDFPKWQLVYYYSKWANAEDFDLLLSKLREEVRTKRNQNKVPSLGIMDSTI
;
A
#
# COMPACT_ATOMS: atom_id res chain seq x y z
N MET A 1 -1.39 16.29 -26.30
CA MET A 1 -1.58 16.60 -24.85
C MET A 1 -0.22 17.00 -24.29
N ASN A 2 -0.05 18.27 -23.91
CA ASN A 2 1.18 18.74 -23.27
C ASN A 2 1.20 18.23 -21.83
N PHE A 3 1.98 17.18 -21.56
CA PHE A 3 2.33 16.78 -20.20
C PHE A 3 3.28 17.85 -19.68
N ASN A 4 2.72 18.93 -19.14
CA ASN A 4 3.47 19.90 -18.36
C ASN A 4 3.90 19.16 -17.09
N GLU A 5 4.98 18.38 -17.20
CA GLU A 5 5.51 17.52 -16.15
C GLU A 5 6.01 18.43 -15.03
N ARG A 6 5.12 18.76 -14.08
CA ARG A 6 5.55 19.08 -12.72
C ARG A 6 6.31 17.85 -12.23
N LYS A 7 7.64 17.86 -12.41
CA LYS A 7 8.53 16.82 -11.88
C LYS A 7 8.22 16.69 -10.40
N ARG A 8 7.68 15.54 -10.00
CA ARG A 8 7.42 15.25 -8.59
C ARG A 8 8.77 15.37 -7.87
N LYS A 9 8.80 16.21 -6.83
CA LYS A 9 10.02 16.43 -6.03
C LYS A 9 10.46 15.16 -5.29
N HIS A 10 9.53 14.25 -5.03
CA HIS A 10 9.77 12.98 -4.38
C HIS A 10 9.25 11.84 -5.27
N ASP A 11 10.04 10.78 -5.36
CA ASP A 11 9.63 9.56 -6.05
C ASP A 11 8.48 8.86 -5.30
N LEU A 12 7.59 8.23 -6.05
CA LEU A 12 6.47 7.47 -5.50
C LEU A 12 6.97 6.29 -4.65
N ARG A 13 8.12 5.71 -5.00
CA ARG A 13 8.75 4.65 -4.22
C ARG A 13 9.12 5.10 -2.81
N THR A 14 9.63 6.32 -2.65
CA THR A 14 9.97 6.87 -1.34
C THR A 14 8.73 7.05 -0.46
N ILE A 15 7.63 7.49 -1.07
CA ILE A 15 6.33 7.62 -0.39
C ILE A 15 5.80 6.25 0.03
N TRP A 16 5.91 5.26 -0.85
CA TRP A 16 5.50 3.88 -0.56
C TRP A 16 6.32 3.26 0.57
N ASN A 17 7.64 3.46 0.57
CA ASN A 17 8.52 3.03 1.65
C ASN A 17 8.14 3.69 2.98
N ALA A 18 7.74 4.97 2.98
CA ALA A 18 7.27 5.66 4.18
C ALA A 18 5.95 5.06 4.72
N ILE A 19 5.01 4.70 3.84
CA ILE A 19 3.77 4.01 4.23
C ILE A 19 4.08 2.64 4.82
N MET A 20 4.95 1.85 4.17
CA MET A 20 5.39 0.54 4.69
C MET A 20 6.11 0.66 6.04
N TYR A 21 6.90 1.71 6.22
CA TYR A 21 7.57 1.99 7.49
C TYR A 21 6.54 2.26 8.60
N LEU A 22 5.52 3.08 8.33
CA LEU A 22 4.42 3.36 9.27
C LEU A 22 3.65 2.08 9.63
N VAL A 23 3.27 1.27 8.65
CA VAL A 23 2.54 0.01 8.87
C VAL A 23 3.38 -0.99 9.67
N LYS A 24 4.69 -1.07 9.41
CA LYS A 24 5.59 -2.00 10.10
C LYS A 24 5.89 -1.58 11.54
N THR A 25 6.05 -0.28 11.79
CA THR A 25 6.48 0.24 13.10
C THR A 25 5.31 0.67 13.99
N GLY A 26 4.14 0.96 13.40
CA GLY A 26 2.99 1.52 14.13
C GLY A 26 3.24 2.92 14.69
N CYS A 27 4.30 3.62 14.25
CA CYS A 27 4.62 4.94 14.79
C CYS A 27 3.60 6.00 14.36
N GLN A 28 3.48 7.06 15.18
CA GLN A 28 2.61 8.18 14.84
C GLN A 28 3.12 8.89 13.56
N TRP A 29 2.19 9.41 12.75
CA TRP A 29 2.50 10.15 11.52
C TRP A 29 3.51 11.28 11.72
N TRP A 30 3.46 11.94 12.88
CA TRP A 30 4.36 13.02 13.27
C TRP A 30 5.78 12.55 13.58
N MET A 31 5.96 11.27 13.92
CA MET A 31 7.25 10.65 14.25
C MET A 31 7.88 9.91 13.06
N LEU A 32 7.40 10.16 11.84
CA LEU A 32 8.03 9.61 10.64
C LEU A 32 9.49 10.06 10.57
N SER A 33 10.42 9.12 10.29
CA SER A 33 11.86 9.44 10.20
C SER A 33 12.12 10.57 9.21
N GLY A 34 13.08 11.45 9.54
CA GLY A 34 13.46 12.59 8.70
C GLY A 34 14.01 12.20 7.32
N ASP A 35 14.34 10.92 7.12
CA ASP A 35 14.76 10.35 5.84
C ASP A 35 13.61 10.28 4.82
N PHE A 36 12.35 10.37 5.28
CA PHE A 36 11.17 10.31 4.45
C PHE A 36 10.63 11.71 4.12
N PRO A 37 9.89 11.87 3.00
CA PRO A 37 9.18 13.11 2.69
C PRO A 37 8.21 13.47 3.82
N LYS A 38 7.90 14.76 3.94
CA LYS A 38 6.99 15.29 4.98
C LYS A 38 5.73 14.42 5.10
N TRP A 39 5.36 14.11 6.35
CA TRP A 39 4.22 13.24 6.66
C TRP A 39 2.91 13.66 5.97
N GLN A 40 2.70 14.97 5.74
CA GLN A 40 1.54 15.51 5.01
C GLN A 40 1.44 14.95 3.58
N LEU A 41 2.58 14.79 2.93
CA LEU A 41 2.68 14.26 1.58
C LEU A 41 2.40 12.75 1.60
N VAL A 42 3.00 12.02 2.54
CA VAL A 42 2.72 10.59 2.73
C VAL A 42 1.24 10.33 3.03
N TYR A 43 0.63 11.15 3.89
CA TYR A 43 -0.78 11.09 4.23
C TYR A 43 -1.69 11.33 3.03
N TYR A 44 -1.36 12.30 2.17
CA TYR A 44 -2.10 12.56 0.93
C TYR A 44 -2.15 11.31 0.03
N TYR A 45 -1.01 10.65 -0.16
CA TYR A 45 -0.94 9.42 -0.96
C TYR A 45 -1.51 8.19 -0.23
N SER A 46 -1.49 8.16 1.10
CA SER A 46 -2.15 7.11 1.88
C SER A 46 -3.65 7.04 1.61
N LYS A 47 -4.29 8.15 1.23
CA LYS A 47 -5.71 8.12 0.83
C LYS A 47 -5.95 7.29 -0.43
N TRP A 48 -4.94 7.13 -1.29
CA TRP A 48 -5.04 6.29 -2.47
C TRP A 48 -5.08 4.80 -2.09
N ALA A 49 -4.61 4.42 -0.90
CA ALA A 49 -4.74 3.05 -0.42
C ALA A 49 -6.20 2.62 -0.20
N ASN A 50 -7.12 3.58 -0.01
CA ASN A 50 -8.55 3.30 0.07
C ASN A 50 -9.21 3.14 -1.31
N ALA A 51 -8.47 3.30 -2.41
CA ALA A 51 -8.98 2.94 -3.71
C ALA A 51 -9.06 1.41 -3.81
N GLU A 52 -10.22 0.89 -4.21
CA GLU A 52 -10.49 -0.56 -4.41
C GLU A 52 -9.49 -1.25 -5.37
N ASP A 53 -8.69 -0.47 -6.09
CA ASP A 53 -7.58 -0.93 -6.93
C ASP A 53 -6.59 -1.83 -6.17
N PHE A 54 -6.30 -1.53 -4.90
CA PHE A 54 -5.39 -2.34 -4.10
C PHE A 54 -6.00 -3.70 -3.71
N ASP A 55 -7.28 -3.74 -3.41
CA ASP A 55 -8.00 -4.98 -3.11
C ASP A 55 -8.08 -5.89 -4.34
N LEU A 56 -8.28 -5.30 -5.52
CA LEU A 56 -8.27 -6.03 -6.79
C LEU A 56 -6.88 -6.58 -7.14
N LEU A 57 -5.82 -5.79 -6.91
CA LEU A 57 -4.45 -6.23 -7.12
C LEU A 57 -4.10 -7.37 -6.16
N LEU A 58 -4.44 -7.22 -4.88
CA LEU A 58 -4.14 -8.20 -3.85
C LEU A 58 -4.92 -9.49 -4.05
N SER A 59 -6.18 -9.43 -4.49
CA SER A 59 -6.97 -10.62 -4.81
C SER A 59 -6.35 -11.40 -5.96
N LYS A 60 -5.98 -10.73 -7.06
CA LYS A 60 -5.26 -11.36 -8.19
C LYS A 60 -3.93 -11.98 -7.77
N LEU A 61 -3.13 -11.26 -6.98
CA LEU A 61 -1.85 -11.78 -6.49
C LEU A 61 -2.04 -13.02 -5.60
N ARG A 62 -3.07 -13.02 -4.74
CA ARG A 62 -3.42 -14.17 -3.90
C ARG A 62 -3.84 -15.39 -4.73
N GLU A 63 -4.63 -15.19 -5.79
CA GLU A 63 -5.02 -16.25 -6.72
C GLU A 63 -3.80 -16.86 -7.44
N GLU A 64 -2.88 -16.03 -7.91
CA GLU A 64 -1.63 -16.46 -8.57
C GLU A 64 -0.75 -17.30 -7.64
N VAL A 65 -0.54 -16.84 -6.39
CA VAL A 65 0.25 -17.58 -5.39
C VAL A 65 -0.37 -18.94 -5.07
N ARG A 66 -1.70 -19.03 -5.02
CA ARG A 66 -2.42 -20.30 -4.78
C ARG A 66 -2.33 -21.25 -5.96
N THR A 67 -2.48 -20.73 -7.17
CA THR A 67 -2.34 -21.53 -8.40
C THR A 67 -0.94 -22.15 -8.47
N LYS A 68 0.11 -21.37 -8.13
CA LYS A 68 1.49 -21.89 -8.05
C LYS A 68 1.69 -22.97 -6.98
N ARG A 69 0.85 -22.99 -5.95
CA ARG A 69 0.85 -24.01 -4.88
C ARG A 69 -0.06 -25.20 -5.20
N ASN A 70 -0.58 -25.32 -6.43
CA ASN A 70 -1.59 -26.31 -6.83
C ASN A 70 -2.84 -26.30 -5.92
N GLN A 71 -3.23 -25.13 -5.44
CA GLN A 71 -4.43 -24.92 -4.63
C GLN A 71 -5.53 -24.25 -5.46
N ASN A 72 -6.79 -24.45 -5.06
CA ASN A 72 -7.92 -23.75 -5.68
C ASN A 72 -7.77 -22.23 -5.54
N LYS A 73 -8.14 -21.50 -6.60
CA LYS A 73 -8.09 -20.02 -6.66
C LYS A 73 -8.87 -19.39 -5.50
N VAL A 74 -10.08 -19.88 -5.30
CA VAL A 74 -10.97 -19.47 -4.20
C VAL A 74 -10.62 -20.26 -2.94
N PRO A 75 -10.49 -19.61 -1.77
CA PRO A 75 -10.24 -20.33 -0.53
C PRO A 75 -11.45 -21.18 -0.17
N SER A 76 -11.23 -22.38 0.35
CA SER A 76 -12.28 -23.16 1.00
C SER A 76 -12.61 -22.63 2.41
N LEU A 77 -11.68 -21.93 3.06
CA LEU A 77 -11.83 -21.35 4.40
C LEU A 77 -11.29 -19.92 4.42
N GLY A 78 -12.09 -18.97 4.88
CA GLY A 78 -11.70 -17.59 5.14
C GLY A 78 -11.68 -17.32 6.64
N ILE A 79 -10.51 -16.99 7.20
CA ILE A 79 -10.40 -16.49 8.57
C ILE A 79 -10.68 -14.99 8.50
N MET A 80 -11.78 -14.57 9.10
CA MET A 80 -12.12 -13.16 9.29
C MET A 80 -11.99 -12.89 10.79
N ASP A 81 -10.96 -12.14 11.17
CA ASP A 81 -10.74 -11.74 12.55
C ASP A 81 -11.27 -10.31 12.72
N SER A 82 -12.18 -10.12 13.67
CA SER A 82 -12.72 -8.81 14.01
C SER A 82 -12.21 -8.40 15.39
N THR A 83 -10.96 -8.01 15.48
CA THR A 83 -10.46 -7.28 16.65
C THR A 83 -10.83 -5.81 16.51
N ILE A 84 -11.72 -5.38 17.40
CA ILE A 84 -12.19 -3.99 17.60
C ILE A 84 -11.04 -3.10 18.06
#